data_AF-A0A958WNH4-F1
#
_entry.id   AF-A0A958WNH4-F1
#
_cell.length_a   1.000
_cell.length_b   1.000
_cell.length_c   1.000
_cell.angle_alpha   90.00
_cell.angle_beta   90.00
_cell.angle_gamma   90.00
#
_symmetry.space_group_name_H-M   'P 1'
#
loop_
_entity.id
_entity.type
_entity.pdbx_description
1 polymer ?
#
loop_
_entity_poly.entity_id
_entity_poly.type
_entity_poly.pdbx_seq_one_letter_code
_entity_poly.pdbx_strand_id
1 'polypeptide(L)'
;MVEFISINYNLEEKLSYSYKLKGVDSTWVFSGDQRRASYANLGPGTYPLKIRVSNDGINWVYCNQNISVLVTPPFWAKWWFNVGVILFVFSLLWVIYQVRINTAIKRALDIADIRRKEAESLRVMMAQDFHDEMGNKLASIIVLVSTLQMLIKDKDKEIQKALIRIETASKQLFD
;
A
#
# COMPACT_ATOMS: atom_id res chain seq x y z
N MET A 1 6.84 -23.50 36.72
CA MET A 1 7.05 -23.90 38.13
C MET A 1 6.50 -25.30 38.29
N VAL A 2 7.26 -26.21 38.88
CA VAL A 2 6.80 -27.58 39.14
C VAL A 2 6.96 -27.87 40.63
N GLU A 3 5.94 -28.48 41.22
CA GLU A 3 5.86 -28.84 42.64
C GLU A 3 5.76 -30.36 42.78
N PHE A 4 6.45 -30.93 43.76
CA PHE A 4 6.57 -32.38 43.93
C PHE A 4 6.28 -32.80 45.37
N ILE A 5 5.64 -33.96 45.54
CA ILE A 5 5.38 -34.52 46.87
C ILE A 5 5.90 -35.95 46.93
N SER A 6 6.60 -36.31 48.01
CA SER A 6 6.87 -37.71 48.34
C SER A 6 6.06 -38.09 49.57
N ILE A 7 5.58 -39.33 49.58
CA ILE A 7 4.83 -39.90 50.70
C ILE A 7 5.84 -40.61 51.60
N ASN A 8 6.04 -40.09 52.80
CA ASN A 8 6.80 -40.75 53.85
C ASN A 8 5.87 -40.96 55.05
N TYR A 9 5.76 -42.21 55.50
CA TYR A 9 4.89 -42.61 56.61
C TYR A 9 5.53 -42.36 57.99
N ASN A 10 6.84 -42.10 58.04
CA ASN A 10 7.54 -41.70 59.26
C ASN A 10 7.57 -40.15 59.36
N LEU A 11 6.71 -39.59 60.22
CA LEU A 11 6.54 -38.14 60.38
C LEU A 11 7.73 -37.40 61.00
N GLU A 12 8.74 -38.12 61.52
CA GLU A 12 9.84 -37.52 62.30
C GLU A 12 11.08 -37.16 61.46
N GLU A 13 11.22 -37.68 60.22
CA GLU A 13 12.41 -37.44 59.38
C GLU A 13 12.20 -36.31 58.37
N LYS A 14 13.03 -35.25 58.45
CA LYS A 14 13.08 -34.19 57.45
C LYS A 14 13.65 -34.72 56.13
N LEU A 15 12.79 -34.84 55.12
CA LEU A 15 13.22 -35.20 53.78
C LEU A 15 13.88 -34.03 53.06
N SER A 16 15.03 -34.31 52.46
CA SER A 16 15.75 -33.42 51.56
C SER A 16 15.51 -33.81 50.10
N TYR A 17 15.21 -32.82 49.27
CA TYR A 17 14.97 -33.01 47.84
C TYR A 17 16.10 -32.42 47.01
N SER A 18 16.44 -33.11 45.92
CA SER A 18 17.34 -32.58 44.90
C SER A 18 16.82 -32.93 43.52
N TYR A 19 16.93 -31.98 42.59
CA TYR A 19 16.43 -32.12 41.24
C TYR A 19 17.50 -31.72 40.22
N LYS A 20 17.34 -32.22 39.00
CA LYS A 20 18.21 -31.90 37.87
C LYS A 20 17.40 -31.92 36.57
N LEU A 21 17.41 -30.82 35.83
CA LEU A 21 16.85 -30.75 34.49
C LEU A 21 17.94 -31.04 33.47
N LYS A 22 17.88 -32.21 32.82
CA LYS A 22 18.90 -32.64 31.88
C LYS A 22 18.90 -31.71 30.66
N GLY A 23 20.07 -31.14 30.33
CA GLY A 23 20.24 -30.19 29.23
C GLY A 23 20.21 -28.71 29.67
N VAL A 24 19.93 -28.44 30.94
CA VAL A 24 19.95 -27.08 31.52
C VAL A 24 20.91 -27.04 32.71
N ASP A 25 20.74 -27.96 33.67
CA ASP A 25 21.61 -28.02 34.85
C ASP A 25 22.81 -28.95 34.61
N SER A 26 24.00 -28.47 34.95
CA SER A 26 25.22 -29.29 34.95
C SER A 26 25.31 -30.19 36.18
N THR A 27 24.93 -29.67 37.36
CA THR A 27 24.95 -30.37 38.65
C THR A 27 23.55 -30.58 39.21
N TRP A 28 23.44 -31.31 40.32
CA TRP A 28 22.19 -31.48 41.04
C TRP A 28 21.89 -30.23 41.88
N VAL A 29 20.71 -29.67 41.72
CA VAL A 29 20.25 -28.54 42.53
C VAL A 29 19.64 -29.08 43.82
N PHE A 30 20.14 -28.61 44.96
CA PHE A 30 19.61 -28.98 46.28
C PHE A 30 18.51 -28.00 46.68
N SER A 31 17.34 -28.53 47.00
CA SER A 31 16.16 -27.74 47.34
C SER A 31 15.81 -27.81 48.82
N GLY A 32 16.58 -28.55 49.63
CA GLY A 32 16.31 -28.73 51.06
C GLY A 32 14.91 -29.32 51.28
N ASP A 33 14.10 -28.67 52.13
CA ASP A 33 12.69 -29.03 52.32
C ASP A 33 11.77 -28.49 51.22
N GLN A 34 12.26 -27.58 50.38
CA GLN A 34 11.44 -26.88 49.41
C GLN A 34 11.13 -27.81 48.25
N ARG A 35 9.84 -28.06 48.06
CA ARG A 35 9.29 -29.00 47.08
C ARG A 35 9.12 -28.40 45.68
N ARG A 36 9.89 -27.37 45.33
CA ARG A 36 9.62 -26.51 44.17
C ARG A 36 10.85 -26.31 43.30
N ALA A 37 10.70 -26.59 42.00
CA ALA A 37 11.68 -26.23 40.98
C ALA A 37 11.13 -25.11 40.09
N SER A 38 11.91 -24.04 39.93
CA SER A 38 11.57 -22.91 39.05
C SER A 38 12.68 -22.71 38.01
N TYR A 39 12.30 -22.76 36.73
CA TYR A 39 13.17 -22.43 35.61
C TYR A 39 12.54 -21.27 34.85
N ALA A 40 13.31 -20.20 34.67
CA ALA A 40 12.95 -19.09 33.80
C ALA A 40 13.63 -19.26 32.44
N ASN A 41 12.95 -18.82 31.38
CA ASN A 41 13.53 -18.70 30.04
C ASN A 41 14.11 -20.01 29.43
N LEU A 42 13.37 -21.12 29.56
CA LEU A 42 13.72 -22.36 28.85
C LEU A 42 13.44 -22.19 27.34
N GLY A 43 14.43 -22.53 26.52
CA GLY A 43 14.26 -22.60 25.06
C GLY A 43 13.30 -23.72 24.65
N PRO A 44 12.81 -23.72 23.39
CA PRO A 44 11.97 -24.79 22.89
C PRO A 44 12.73 -26.13 22.85
N GLY A 45 12.14 -27.17 23.43
CA GLY A 45 12.79 -28.47 23.55
C GLY A 45 12.12 -29.38 24.57
N THR A 46 12.64 -30.60 24.66
CA THR A 46 12.19 -31.61 25.64
C THR A 46 13.29 -31.81 26.67
N TYR A 47 12.97 -31.53 27.92
CA TYR A 47 13.91 -31.60 29.03
C TYR A 47 13.44 -32.65 30.05
N PRO A 48 14.16 -33.78 30.22
CA PRO A 48 13.80 -34.76 31.24
C PRO A 48 14.25 -34.26 32.61
N LEU A 49 13.29 -34.18 33.52
CA LEU A 49 13.48 -33.78 34.89
C LEU A 49 13.77 -35.03 35.74
N LYS A 50 14.88 -35.01 36.46
CA LYS A 50 15.23 -36.05 37.43
C LYS A 50 15.10 -35.51 38.85
N ILE A 51 14.57 -36.34 39.73
CA ILE A 51 14.36 -36.00 41.14
C ILE A 51 14.93 -37.13 41.99
N ARG A 52 15.61 -36.76 43.06
CA ARG A 52 16.10 -37.68 44.09
C ARG A 52 15.79 -37.13 45.47
N VAL A 53 15.55 -38.04 46.41
CA VAL A 53 15.18 -37.74 47.80
C VAL A 53 16.17 -38.41 48.74
N SER A 54 16.46 -37.77 49.86
CA SER A 54 17.31 -38.31 50.91
C SER A 54 16.72 -37.95 52.28
N ASN A 55 16.82 -38.87 53.25
CA ASN A 55 16.39 -38.63 54.63
C ASN A 55 17.53 -38.14 55.54
N ASP A 56 18.78 -38.50 55.23
CA ASP A 56 19.98 -38.18 55.99
C ASP A 56 20.93 -37.20 55.26
N GLY A 57 20.59 -36.82 54.03
CA GLY A 57 21.41 -35.98 53.15
C GLY A 57 22.59 -36.71 52.49
N ILE A 58 22.84 -37.96 52.87
CA ILE A 58 23.99 -38.77 52.47
C ILE A 58 23.56 -39.84 51.47
N ASN A 59 22.48 -40.55 51.77
CA ASN A 59 21.91 -41.62 50.96
C ASN A 59 20.77 -41.08 50.10
N TRP A 60 20.99 -41.05 48.79
CA TRP A 60 20.05 -40.48 47.82
C TRP A 60 19.33 -41.58 47.04
N VAL A 61 18.00 -41.57 47.08
CA VAL A 61 17.13 -42.47 46.32
C VAL A 61 16.55 -41.73 45.11
N TYR A 62 16.71 -42.29 43.93
CA TYR A 62 16.15 -41.74 42.69
C TYR A 62 14.65 -42.02 42.60
N CYS A 63 13.88 -41.02 42.21
CA CYS A 63 12.49 -41.23 41.81
C CYS A 63 12.48 -41.91 40.43
N ASN A 64 11.80 -43.06 40.31
CA ASN A 64 11.71 -43.83 39.06
C ASN A 64 10.70 -43.23 38.05
N GLN A 65 10.06 -42.09 38.36
CA GLN A 65 9.16 -41.43 37.43
C GLN A 65 9.94 -40.62 36.39
N ASN A 66 9.78 -40.98 35.12
CA ASN A 66 10.29 -40.22 34.00
C ASN A 66 9.37 -39.02 33.72
N ILE A 67 9.69 -37.87 34.30
CA ILE A 67 8.96 -36.62 34.05
C ILE A 67 9.69 -35.86 32.94
N SER A 68 9.00 -35.57 31.84
CA SER A 68 9.53 -34.74 30.75
C SER A 68 8.80 -33.39 30.71
N VAL A 69 9.59 -32.31 30.63
CA VAL A 69 9.09 -30.94 30.44
C VAL A 69 9.21 -30.61 28.96
N LEU A 70 8.08 -30.43 28.28
CA LEU A 70 8.03 -30.02 26.87
C LEU A 70 7.79 -28.51 26.79
N VAL A 71 8.74 -27.79 26.22
CA VAL A 71 8.61 -26.37 25.91
C VAL A 71 8.31 -26.24 24.41
N THR A 72 7.07 -25.93 24.08
CA THR A 72 6.65 -25.78 22.68
C THR A 72 7.17 -24.45 22.10
N PRO A 73 7.76 -24.45 20.90
CA PRO A 73 8.20 -23.22 20.25
C PRO A 73 7.02 -22.27 20.00
N PRO A 74 7.22 -20.96 20.15
CA PRO A 74 6.16 -19.99 19.92
C PRO A 74 5.73 -19.99 18.44
N PHE A 75 4.47 -19.64 18.18
CA PHE A 75 3.89 -19.72 16.84
C PHE A 75 4.60 -18.83 15.81
N TRP A 76 5.16 -17.69 16.25
CA TRP A 76 5.93 -16.77 15.40
C TRP A 76 7.31 -17.33 14.98
N ALA A 77 7.81 -18.35 15.66
CA ALA A 77 9.07 -19.01 15.28
C ALA A 77 8.86 -20.10 14.21
N LYS A 78 7.62 -20.38 13.81
CA LYS A 78 7.32 -21.38 12.78
C LYS A 78 7.52 -20.79 11.39
N TRP A 79 8.07 -21.57 10.47
CA TRP A 79 8.40 -21.14 9.10
C TRP A 79 7.20 -20.55 8.33
N TRP A 80 5.98 -21.09 8.54
CA TRP A 80 4.77 -20.58 7.89
C TRP A 80 4.44 -19.14 8.29
N PHE A 81 4.79 -18.71 9.51
CA PHE A 81 4.57 -17.34 9.97
C PHE A 81 5.49 -16.38 9.19
N ASN A 82 6.76 -16.76 9.02
CA ASN A 82 7.71 -15.98 8.23
C ASN A 82 7.26 -15.86 6.77
N VAL A 83 6.79 -16.97 6.17
CA VAL A 83 6.22 -16.94 4.80
C VAL A 83 4.99 -16.03 4.74
N GLY A 84 4.10 -16.09 5.74
CA GLY A 84 2.94 -15.21 5.83
C GLY A 84 3.30 -13.73 5.92
N VAL A 85 4.31 -13.38 6.72
CA VAL A 85 4.83 -12.01 6.82
C VAL A 85 5.42 -11.54 5.50
N ILE A 86 6.21 -12.38 4.83
CA ILE A 86 6.78 -12.05 3.51
C ILE A 86 5.65 -11.80 2.50
N LEU A 87 4.66 -12.69 2.42
CA LEU A 87 3.50 -12.53 1.54
C LEU A 87 2.70 -11.27 1.86
N PHE A 88 2.53 -10.95 3.14
CA PHE A 88 1.84 -9.73 3.57
C PHE A 88 2.59 -8.47 3.10
N VAL A 89 3.92 -8.44 3.24
CA VAL A 89 4.74 -7.33 2.75
C VAL A 89 4.65 -7.20 1.23
N PHE A 90 4.75 -8.30 0.48
CA PHE A 90 4.61 -8.27 -0.98
C PHE A 90 3.20 -7.83 -1.40
N SER A 91 2.16 -8.29 -0.72
CA SER A 91 0.78 -7.86 -0.96
C SER A 91 0.61 -6.35 -0.72
N LEU A 92 1.18 -5.83 0.36
CA LEU A 92 1.12 -4.40 0.68
C LEU A 92 1.84 -3.56 -0.39
N LEU A 93 3.04 -3.97 -0.81
CA LEU A 93 3.77 -3.33 -1.90
C LEU A 93 2.99 -3.36 -3.21
N TRP A 94 2.37 -4.50 -3.54
CA TRP A 94 1.54 -4.66 -4.73
C TRP A 94 0.34 -3.71 -4.72
N VAL A 95 -0.37 -3.61 -3.58
CA VAL A 95 -1.51 -2.69 -3.44
C VAL A 95 -1.06 -1.24 -3.60
N ILE A 96 0.04 -0.84 -2.97
CA ILE A 96 0.58 0.52 -3.09
C ILE A 96 0.95 0.83 -4.55
N TYR A 97 1.60 -0.12 -5.23
CA TYR A 97 1.97 0.00 -6.64
C TYR A 97 0.74 0.20 -7.54
N GLN A 98 -0.29 -0.62 -7.36
CA GLN A 98 -1.55 -0.51 -8.12
C GLN A 98 -2.26 0.82 -7.87
N VAL A 99 -2.34 1.28 -6.62
CA VAL A 99 -2.94 2.58 -6.29
C VAL A 99 -2.15 3.72 -6.93
N ARG A 100 -0.81 3.68 -6.90
CA ARG A 100 0.05 4.69 -7.54
C ARG A 100 -0.17 4.74 -9.05
N ILE A 101 -0.28 3.60 -9.71
CA ILE A 101 -0.51 3.54 -11.17
C ILE A 101 -1.90 4.06 -11.51
N ASN A 102 -2.94 3.56 -10.84
CA ASN A 102 -4.31 3.96 -11.15
C ASN A 102 -4.54 5.45 -10.90
N THR A 103 -3.90 6.03 -9.89
CA THR A 103 -3.96 7.48 -9.66
C THR A 103 -3.21 8.28 -10.72
N ALA A 104 -2.05 7.80 -11.19
CA ALA A 104 -1.31 8.43 -12.28
C ALA A 104 -2.08 8.39 -13.61
N ILE A 105 -2.68 7.25 -13.95
CA ILE A 105 -3.47 7.07 -15.17
C ILE A 105 -4.70 7.99 -15.14
N LYS A 106 -5.45 8.04 -14.03
CA LYS A 106 -6.61 8.93 -13.90
C LYS A 106 -6.23 10.39 -14.12
N ARG A 107 -5.15 10.86 -13.49
CA ARG A 107 -4.67 12.24 -13.69
C ARG A 107 -4.29 12.52 -15.14
N ALA A 108 -3.65 11.56 -15.81
CA ALA A 108 -3.28 11.71 -17.21
C ALA A 108 -4.52 11.82 -18.12
N LEU A 109 -5.56 11.03 -17.85
CA LEU A 109 -6.83 11.09 -18.56
C LEU A 109 -7.56 12.42 -18.31
N ASP A 110 -7.65 12.87 -17.05
CA ASP A 110 -8.29 14.15 -16.71
C ASP A 110 -7.62 15.33 -17.42
N ILE A 111 -6.28 15.34 -17.47
CA ILE A 111 -5.51 16.38 -18.18
C ILE A 111 -5.76 16.31 -19.69
N ALA A 112 -5.85 15.11 -20.26
CA ALA A 112 -6.13 14.93 -21.68
C ALA A 112 -7.53 15.45 -22.04
N ASP A 113 -8.53 15.20 -21.20
CA ASP A 113 -9.90 15.67 -21.39
C ASP A 113 -10.01 17.19 -21.28
N ILE A 114 -9.32 17.82 -20.32
CA ILE A 114 -9.26 19.28 -20.19
C ILE A 114 -8.64 19.90 -21.45
N ARG A 115 -7.49 19.38 -21.90
CA ARG A 115 -6.82 19.87 -23.12
C ARG A 115 -7.69 19.73 -24.36
N ARG A 116 -8.45 18.64 -24.46
CA ARG A 116 -9.36 18.42 -25.58
C ARG A 116 -10.48 19.47 -25.58
N LYS A 117 -11.10 19.72 -24.43
CA LYS A 117 -12.14 20.76 -24.28
C LYS A 117 -11.61 22.15 -24.58
N GLU A 118 -10.40 22.47 -24.11
CA GLU A 118 -9.74 23.74 -24.41
C GLU A 118 -9.49 23.89 -25.92
N ALA A 119 -8.94 22.87 -26.57
CA ALA A 119 -8.71 22.88 -28.01
C ALA A 119 -10.00 23.00 -28.84
N GLU A 120 -11.08 22.34 -28.41
CA GLU A 120 -12.40 22.48 -29.04
C GLU A 120 -12.96 23.89 -28.85
N SER A 121 -12.89 24.45 -27.64
CA SER A 121 -13.38 25.80 -27.36
C SER A 121 -12.61 26.88 -28.14
N LEU A 122 -11.28 26.74 -28.24
CA LEU A 122 -10.44 27.60 -29.06
C LEU A 122 -10.80 27.52 -30.54
N ARG A 123 -11.09 26.32 -31.07
CA ARG A 123 -11.52 26.18 -32.46
C ARG A 123 -12.84 26.89 -32.74
N VAL A 124 -13.80 26.78 -31.82
CA VAL A 124 -15.10 27.47 -31.94
C VAL A 124 -14.91 28.99 -31.90
N MET A 125 -14.13 29.48 -30.92
CA MET A 125 -13.81 30.91 -30.80
C MET A 125 -13.10 31.45 -32.05
N MET A 126 -12.07 30.75 -32.54
CA MET A 126 -11.38 31.15 -33.77
C MET A 126 -12.30 31.19 -34.98
N ALA A 127 -13.23 30.24 -35.11
CA ALA A 127 -14.20 30.25 -36.20
C ALA A 127 -15.17 31.45 -36.10
N GLN A 128 -15.59 31.78 -34.87
CA GLN A 128 -16.44 32.93 -34.61
C GLN A 128 -15.71 34.25 -34.85
N ASP A 129 -14.53 34.45 -34.27
CA ASP A 129 -13.69 35.65 -34.46
C ASP A 129 -13.34 35.84 -35.94
N PHE A 130 -13.06 34.74 -36.65
CA PHE A 130 -12.82 34.77 -38.09
C PHE A 130 -14.08 35.22 -38.85
N HIS A 131 -15.25 34.68 -38.52
CA HIS A 131 -16.52 35.09 -39.14
C HIS A 131 -16.79 36.58 -38.91
N ASP A 132 -16.59 37.08 -37.69
CA ASP A 132 -16.81 38.48 -37.32
C ASP A 132 -15.80 39.43 -38.02
N GLU A 133 -14.51 39.11 -38.01
CA GLU A 133 -13.49 39.93 -38.68
C GLU A 133 -13.66 39.96 -40.19
N MET A 134 -13.90 38.79 -40.82
CA MET A 134 -14.09 38.69 -42.26
C MET A 134 -15.38 39.41 -42.67
N GLY A 135 -16.47 39.24 -41.91
CA GLY A 135 -17.72 39.95 -42.13
C GLY A 135 -17.55 41.46 -42.10
N ASN A 136 -16.85 41.99 -41.09
CA ASN A 136 -16.57 43.43 -40.97
C ASN A 136 -15.71 43.97 -42.13
N LYS A 137 -14.68 43.23 -42.55
CA LYS A 137 -13.82 43.62 -43.69
C LYS A 137 -14.58 43.59 -45.02
N LEU A 138 -15.38 42.55 -45.27
CA LEU A 138 -16.22 42.43 -46.47
C LEU A 138 -17.31 43.51 -46.52
N ALA A 139 -17.98 43.80 -45.40
CA ALA A 139 -18.94 44.89 -45.30
C ALA A 139 -18.30 46.24 -45.65
N SER A 140 -17.09 46.49 -45.15
CA SER A 140 -16.31 47.69 -45.50
C SER A 140 -15.99 47.75 -47.00
N ILE A 141 -15.60 46.63 -47.61
CA ILE A 141 -15.36 46.54 -49.07
C ILE A 141 -16.65 46.83 -49.85
N ILE A 142 -17.79 46.26 -49.45
CA ILE A 142 -19.09 46.50 -50.09
C ILE A 142 -19.43 47.99 -50.05
N VAL A 143 -19.28 48.65 -48.90
CA VAL A 143 -19.52 50.10 -48.77
C VAL A 143 -18.56 50.91 -49.65
N LEU A 144 -17.27 50.58 -49.67
CA LEU A 144 -16.30 51.22 -50.56
C LEU A 144 -16.66 51.02 -52.04
N VAL A 145 -17.11 49.83 -52.42
CA VAL A 145 -17.54 49.53 -53.78
C VAL A 145 -18.80 50.30 -54.14
N SER A 146 -19.82 50.36 -53.27
CA SER A 146 -21.04 51.12 -53.50
C SER A 146 -20.78 52.64 -53.59
N THR A 147 -19.89 53.19 -52.77
CA THR A 147 -19.51 54.61 -52.86
C THR A 147 -18.76 54.92 -54.16
N LEU A 148 -17.85 54.04 -54.59
CA LEU A 148 -17.18 54.15 -55.89
C LEU A 148 -18.17 54.08 -57.06
N GLN A 149 -19.14 53.16 -57.03
CA GLN A 149 -20.21 53.09 -58.04
C GLN A 149 -21.02 54.40 -58.10
N MET A 150 -21.33 55.02 -56.96
CA MET A 150 -22.04 56.30 -56.89
C MET A 150 -21.22 57.47 -57.46
N LEU A 151 -19.90 57.50 -57.24
CA LEU A 151 -19.01 58.55 -57.75
C LEU A 151 -18.70 58.41 -59.26
N ILE A 152 -18.69 57.17 -59.78
CA ILE A 152 -18.30 56.84 -61.17
C ILE A 152 -19.55 56.66 -62.07
N LYS A 153 -20.71 57.22 -61.67
CA LYS A 153 -22.01 57.02 -62.32
C LYS A 153 -22.05 57.29 -63.83
N ASP A 154 -21.05 57.98 -64.39
CA ASP A 154 -21.02 58.46 -65.79
C ASP A 154 -19.70 58.20 -66.56
N LYS A 155 -18.76 57.40 -66.03
CA LYS A 155 -17.51 57.08 -66.75
C LYS A 155 -17.19 55.59 -66.69
N ASP A 156 -17.25 54.96 -67.86
CA ASP A 156 -16.83 53.59 -68.18
C ASP A 156 -17.74 52.42 -67.73
N LYS A 157 -18.40 51.77 -68.70
CA LYS A 157 -19.26 50.58 -68.50
C LYS A 157 -18.49 49.37 -67.97
N GLU A 158 -17.21 49.25 -68.30
CA GLU A 158 -16.35 48.15 -67.86
C GLU A 158 -16.04 48.24 -66.35
N ILE A 159 -15.80 49.45 -65.83
CA ILE A 159 -15.49 49.68 -64.41
C ILE A 159 -16.71 49.36 -63.53
N GLN A 160 -17.90 49.76 -63.96
CA GLN A 160 -19.13 49.41 -63.24
C GLN A 160 -19.37 47.90 -63.19
N LYS A 161 -19.15 47.18 -64.31
CA LYS A 161 -19.24 45.71 -64.32
C LYS A 161 -18.25 45.07 -63.35
N ALA A 162 -17.01 45.58 -63.27
CA ALA A 162 -16.00 45.06 -62.34
C ALA A 162 -16.39 45.31 -60.87
N LEU A 163 -16.90 46.51 -60.54
CA LEU A 163 -17.38 46.85 -59.19
C LEU A 163 -18.55 45.96 -58.75
N ILE A 164 -19.53 45.74 -59.62
CA ILE A 164 -20.67 44.85 -59.33
C ILE A 164 -20.19 43.42 -59.08
N ARG A 165 -19.20 42.93 -59.85
CA ARG A 165 -18.60 41.60 -59.61
C ARG A 165 -17.92 41.49 -58.25
N ILE A 166 -17.15 42.51 -57.85
CA ILE A 166 -16.48 42.55 -56.53
C ILE A 166 -17.52 42.56 -55.42
N GLU A 167 -18.58 43.38 -55.54
CA GLU A 167 -19.67 43.42 -54.56
C GLU A 167 -20.39 42.07 -54.44
N THR A 168 -20.69 41.43 -55.57
CA THR A 168 -21.39 40.15 -55.61
C THR A 168 -20.53 39.03 -55.03
N ALA A 169 -19.25 38.97 -55.39
CA ALA A 169 -18.30 38.01 -54.83
C ALA A 169 -18.09 38.23 -53.32
N SER A 170 -18.05 39.50 -52.88
CA SER A 170 -17.94 39.85 -51.46
C SER A 170 -19.19 39.45 -50.67
N LYS A 171 -20.39 39.57 -51.24
CA LYS A 171 -21.64 39.07 -50.64
C LYS A 171 -21.67 37.54 -50.55
N GLN A 172 -21.23 36.85 -51.59
CA GLN A 172 -21.20 35.37 -51.61
C GLN A 172 -20.18 34.73 -50.66
N LEU A 173 -19.16 35.48 -50.23
CA LEU A 173 -18.20 35.02 -49.21
C LEU A 173 -18.72 35.18 -47.78
N PHE A 174 -19.84 35.88 -47.60
CA PHE A 174 -20.48 36.13 -46.31
C PHE A 174 -21.58 35.10 -45.99
N ASP A 175 -22.30 34.62 -47.01
CA ASP A 175 -23.29 33.52 -46.95
C ASP A 175 -22.61 32.15 -46.91
#